data_AF-A0A6J4TY30-F1
#
_entry.id   AF-A0A6J4TY30-F1
#
_cell.length_a   1.000
_cell.length_b   1.000
_cell.length_c   1.000
_cell.angle_alpha   90.00
_cell.angle_beta   90.00
_cell.angle_gamma   90.00
#
_symmetry.space_group_name_H-M   'P 1'
#
loop_
_entity.id
_entity.type
_entity.pdbx_description
1 polymer ?
#
loop_
_entity_poly.entity_id
_entity_poly.type
_entity_poly.pdbx_seq_one_letter_code
_entity_poly.pdbx_strand_id
1 'polypeptide(L)'
;MTKPGIFPTFFMSGFECSTFDWKDQGRRDLVDETQHLANADADYAMLPPLGIAVAREGVPWPMVDRGSGAYDFGRIDPFLSAQARHKVLPIWDLCHYGYPDDCDPFADGFAERFADYARAT
;
A
#
# COMPACT_ATOMS: atom_id res chain seq x y z
N MET A 1 15.18 -15.35 -28.73
CA MET A 1 15.46 -15.19 -27.29
C MET A 1 14.42 -14.25 -26.71
N THR A 2 13.57 -14.72 -25.81
CA THR A 2 12.66 -13.86 -25.05
C THR A 2 13.48 -13.08 -24.03
N LYS A 3 13.38 -11.75 -24.05
CA LYS A 3 13.93 -10.93 -22.96
C LYS A 3 13.17 -11.27 -21.68
N PRO A 4 13.85 -11.45 -20.53
CA PRO A 4 13.15 -11.58 -19.27
C PRO A 4 12.30 -10.32 -19.03
N GLY A 5 11.03 -10.51 -18.68
CA GLY A 5 10.15 -9.43 -18.27
C GLY A 5 10.60 -8.83 -16.93
N ILE A 6 10.17 -7.60 -16.64
CA ILE A 6 10.41 -6.95 -15.34
C ILE A 6 9.75 -7.75 -14.20
N PHE A 7 8.64 -8.41 -14.52
CA PHE A 7 7.84 -9.19 -13.58
C PHE A 7 7.89 -10.69 -13.87
N PRO A 8 7.81 -11.55 -12.84
CA PRO A 8 7.89 -13.00 -12.97
C PRO A 8 6.65 -13.63 -13.60
N THR A 9 5.50 -12.93 -13.58
CA THR A 9 4.23 -13.40 -14.16
C THR A 9 3.60 -12.30 -15.01
N PHE A 10 2.84 -12.70 -16.03
CA PHE A 10 2.13 -11.76 -16.91
C PHE A 10 0.92 -11.15 -16.18
N PHE A 11 0.11 -11.98 -15.53
CA PHE A 11 -0.97 -11.52 -14.68
C PHE A 11 -0.44 -11.05 -13.32
N MET A 12 -1.03 -9.98 -12.84
CA MET A 12 -0.73 -9.33 -11.58
C MET A 12 -2.07 -9.10 -10.87
N SER A 13 -2.05 -9.13 -9.54
CA SER A 13 -3.21 -8.81 -8.71
C SER A 13 -3.04 -7.46 -8.02
N GLY A 14 -4.03 -7.08 -7.23
CA GLY A 14 -3.93 -6.01 -6.25
C GLY A 14 -5.09 -6.11 -5.27
N PHE A 15 -4.84 -5.67 -4.05
CA PHE A 15 -5.89 -5.48 -3.05
C PHE A 15 -6.26 -4.00 -2.99
N GLU A 16 -7.52 -3.74 -2.65
CA GLU A 16 -7.99 -2.38 -2.45
C GLU A 16 -7.33 -1.80 -1.20
N CYS A 17 -6.76 -0.59 -1.33
CA CYS A 17 -5.92 0.01 -0.30
C CYS A 17 -6.16 1.51 -0.11
N SER A 18 -7.27 2.04 -0.63
CA SER A 18 -7.57 3.46 -0.52
C SER A 18 -7.75 3.89 0.93
N THR A 19 -7.25 5.09 1.22
CA THR A 19 -7.35 5.72 2.55
C THR A 19 -7.98 7.11 2.49
N PHE A 20 -9.02 7.30 1.66
CA PHE A 20 -9.63 8.61 1.40
C PHE A 20 -10.50 9.10 2.55
N ASP A 21 -10.62 10.43 2.65
CA ASP A 21 -11.69 11.06 3.44
C ASP A 21 -12.98 11.14 2.60
N TRP A 22 -14.09 10.66 3.15
CA TRP A 22 -15.38 10.63 2.49
C TRP A 22 -16.40 11.57 3.12
N LYS A 23 -16.42 12.83 2.66
CA LYS A 23 -17.46 13.82 2.98
C LYS A 23 -17.69 13.92 4.50
N ASP A 24 -18.89 13.54 4.95
CA ASP A 24 -19.35 13.56 6.33
C ASP A 24 -19.13 12.22 7.07
N GLN A 25 -18.61 11.19 6.38
CA GLN A 25 -18.31 9.87 6.95
C GLN A 25 -16.88 9.76 7.49
N GLY A 26 -16.01 10.72 7.14
CA GLY A 26 -14.60 10.74 7.54
C GLY A 26 -13.73 9.76 6.76
N ARG A 27 -12.50 9.56 7.26
CA ARG A 27 -11.50 8.65 6.70
C ARG A 27 -12.04 7.23 6.57
N ARG A 28 -11.94 6.69 5.37
CA ARG A 28 -12.16 5.28 5.04
C ARG A 28 -10.82 4.59 4.96
N ASP A 29 -10.69 3.42 5.58
CA ASP A 29 -9.53 2.55 5.41
C ASP A 29 -10.03 1.25 4.80
N LEU A 30 -9.88 1.13 3.47
CA LEU A 30 -10.45 -0.02 2.77
C LEU A 30 -9.68 -1.31 3.06
N VAL A 31 -8.43 -1.25 3.52
CA VAL A 31 -7.70 -2.43 3.96
C VAL A 31 -8.35 -3.01 5.23
N ASP A 32 -8.72 -2.15 6.19
CA ASP A 32 -9.40 -2.58 7.40
C ASP A 32 -10.85 -3.00 7.13
N GLU A 33 -11.58 -2.25 6.30
CA GLU A 33 -13.00 -2.52 6.00
C GLU A 33 -13.20 -3.81 5.21
N THR A 34 -12.27 -4.14 4.31
CA THR A 34 -12.26 -5.43 3.60
C THR A 34 -11.63 -6.55 4.43
N GLN A 35 -11.13 -6.24 5.62
CA GLN A 35 -10.41 -7.14 6.51
C GLN A 35 -9.12 -7.71 5.89
N HIS A 36 -8.57 -7.04 4.87
CA HIS A 36 -7.32 -7.46 4.23
C HIS A 36 -6.16 -7.47 5.22
N LEU A 37 -6.05 -6.48 6.12
CA LEU A 37 -5.00 -6.45 7.14
C LEU A 37 -5.03 -7.70 8.04
N ALA A 38 -6.22 -8.12 8.45
CA ALA A 38 -6.41 -9.28 9.32
C ALA A 38 -6.20 -10.62 8.57
N ASN A 39 -6.43 -10.65 7.26
CA ASN A 39 -6.41 -11.85 6.43
C ASN A 39 -5.27 -11.90 5.42
N ALA A 40 -4.28 -11.00 5.53
CA ALA A 40 -3.20 -10.84 4.56
C ALA A 40 -2.54 -12.17 4.15
N ASP A 41 -2.23 -13.04 5.10
CA ASP A 41 -1.60 -14.33 4.79
C ASP A 41 -2.46 -15.20 3.86
N ALA A 42 -3.77 -15.29 4.12
CA ALA A 42 -4.70 -16.05 3.30
C ALA A 42 -4.90 -15.41 1.92
N ASP A 43 -5.01 -14.08 1.89
CA ASP A 43 -5.19 -13.31 0.66
C ASP A 43 -3.96 -13.42 -0.26
N TYR A 44 -2.74 -13.39 0.26
CA TYR A 44 -1.55 -13.64 -0.55
C TYR A 44 -1.37 -15.12 -0.91
N ALA A 45 -1.81 -16.06 -0.07
CA ALA A 45 -1.73 -17.50 -0.34
C ALA A 45 -2.56 -17.94 -1.55
N MET A 46 -3.63 -17.22 -1.89
CA MET A 46 -4.50 -17.59 -3.01
C MET A 46 -3.88 -17.31 -4.39
N LEU A 47 -2.85 -16.46 -4.48
CA LEU A 47 -2.31 -15.96 -5.75
C LEU A 47 -1.41 -16.97 -6.48
N PRO A 48 -0.43 -17.65 -5.83
CA PRO A 48 0.48 -18.56 -6.54
C PRO A 48 -0.23 -19.73 -7.26
N PRO A 49 -1.27 -20.39 -6.70
CA PRO A 49 -2.02 -21.42 -7.43
C PRO A 49 -2.68 -20.92 -8.73
N LEU A 50 -2.93 -19.62 -8.85
CA LEU A 50 -3.49 -18.98 -10.05
C LEU A 50 -2.40 -18.54 -11.05
N GLY A 51 -1.12 -18.81 -10.75
CA GLY A 51 0.00 -18.35 -11.56
C GLY A 51 0.28 -16.86 -11.45
N ILE A 52 -0.13 -16.22 -10.33
CA ILE A 52 0.14 -14.82 -10.03
C ILE A 52 1.22 -14.74 -8.96
N ALA A 53 2.31 -14.03 -9.26
CA ALA A 53 3.42 -13.81 -8.33
C ALA A 53 3.75 -12.32 -8.16
N VAL A 54 2.80 -11.44 -8.51
CA VAL A 54 2.91 -9.99 -8.35
C VAL A 54 1.58 -9.45 -7.85
N ALA A 55 1.61 -8.58 -6.85
CA ALA A 55 0.42 -7.89 -6.36
C ALA A 55 0.72 -6.44 -6.01
N ARG A 56 -0.19 -5.53 -6.35
CA ARG A 56 -0.17 -4.16 -5.85
C ARG A 56 -0.65 -4.12 -4.39
N GLU A 57 0.07 -3.38 -3.56
CA GLU A 57 -0.26 -3.10 -2.16
C GLU A 57 -0.09 -1.60 -1.87
N GLY A 58 -0.86 -1.05 -0.93
CA GLY A 58 -0.77 0.33 -0.50
C GLY A 58 0.06 0.52 0.77
N VAL A 59 0.86 1.59 0.80
CA VAL A 59 1.33 2.17 2.07
C VAL A 59 0.32 3.23 2.48
N PRO A 60 -0.37 3.08 3.62
CA PRO A 60 -1.41 4.02 4.04
C PRO A 60 -0.74 5.28 4.62
N TRP A 61 -0.30 6.20 3.75
CA TRP A 61 0.40 7.45 4.13
C TRP A 61 -0.21 8.15 5.36
N PRO A 62 -1.53 8.36 5.47
CA PRO A 62 -2.12 9.05 6.61
C PRO A 62 -1.95 8.32 7.97
N MET A 63 -1.71 7.01 7.95
CA MET A 63 -1.58 6.17 9.14
C MET A 63 -0.12 5.98 9.54
N VAL A 64 0.81 6.08 8.58
CA VAL A 64 2.24 5.91 8.82
C VAL A 64 2.94 7.23 9.16
N ASP A 65 2.45 8.37 8.67
CA ASP A 65 2.99 9.70 8.99
C ASP A 65 2.56 10.13 10.41
N ARG A 66 3.54 10.28 11.31
CA ARG A 66 3.33 10.72 12.70
C ARG A 66 3.54 12.24 12.87
N GLY A 67 3.75 12.96 11.78
CA GLY A 67 4.14 14.36 11.77
C GLY A 67 5.62 14.58 12.05
N SER A 68 6.10 15.80 11.75
CA SER A 68 7.47 16.25 12.06
C SER A 68 8.58 15.32 11.54
N GLY A 69 8.36 14.65 10.40
CA GLY A 69 9.33 13.73 9.79
C GLY A 69 9.48 12.38 10.49
N ALA A 70 8.57 12.03 11.41
CA ALA A 70 8.51 10.71 12.04
C ALA A 70 7.50 9.82 11.32
N TYR A 71 7.89 8.57 11.06
CA TYR A 71 7.07 7.57 10.37
C TYR A 71 7.04 6.25 11.14
N ASP A 72 5.89 5.58 11.11
CA ASP A 72 5.70 4.23 11.66
C ASP A 72 5.09 3.33 10.58
N PHE A 73 5.94 2.48 10.01
CA PHE A 73 5.55 1.53 8.96
C PHE A 73 5.09 0.18 9.50
N GLY A 74 4.96 -0.01 10.82
CA GLY A 74 4.59 -1.30 11.40
C GLY A 74 3.24 -1.85 10.90
N ARG A 75 2.37 -0.98 10.40
CA ARG A 75 1.08 -1.37 9.80
C ARG A 75 1.22 -2.22 8.53
N ILE A 76 2.34 -2.14 7.81
CA ILE A 76 2.56 -2.92 6.57
C ILE A 76 3.35 -4.23 6.80
N ASP A 77 3.84 -4.48 8.03
CA ASP A 77 4.58 -5.71 8.36
C ASP A 77 3.82 -7.01 8.06
N PRO A 78 2.49 -7.11 8.28
CA PRO A 78 1.73 -8.30 7.90
C PRO A 78 1.77 -8.57 6.39
N PHE A 79 1.68 -7.53 5.56
CA PHE A 79 1.74 -7.65 4.10
C PHE A 79 3.13 -8.07 3.64
N LEU A 80 4.18 -7.42 4.14
CA LEU A 80 5.58 -7.79 3.85
C LEU A 80 5.84 -9.27 4.19
N SER A 81 5.37 -9.70 5.36
CA SER A 81 5.53 -11.08 5.82
C SER A 81 4.77 -12.09 4.94
N ALA A 82 3.54 -11.78 4.57
CA ALA A 82 2.71 -12.63 3.72
C ALA A 82 3.24 -12.72 2.28
N GLN A 83 3.59 -11.58 1.68
CA GLN A 83 4.20 -11.50 0.35
C GLN A 83 5.49 -12.31 0.27
N ALA A 84 6.39 -12.16 1.25
CA ALA A 84 7.64 -12.92 1.31
C ALA A 84 7.38 -14.43 1.44
N ARG A 85 6.44 -14.83 2.31
CA ARG A 85 6.07 -16.23 2.53
C ARG A 85 5.54 -16.90 1.26
N HIS A 86 4.68 -16.20 0.52
CA HIS A 86 4.00 -16.72 -0.67
C HIS A 86 4.72 -16.38 -1.98
N LYS A 87 5.90 -15.76 -1.90
CA LYS A 87 6.74 -15.36 -3.04
C LYS A 87 6.00 -14.44 -4.03
N VAL A 88 5.21 -13.52 -3.48
CA VAL A 88 4.52 -12.48 -4.24
C VAL A 88 5.36 -11.21 -4.21
N LEU A 89 5.75 -10.72 -5.37
CA LEU A 89 6.48 -9.46 -5.51
C LEU A 89 5.49 -8.29 -5.36
N PRO A 90 5.70 -7.37 -4.40
CA PRO A 90 4.86 -6.19 -4.29
C PRO A 90 5.13 -5.15 -5.36
N ILE A 91 4.08 -4.44 -5.76
CA ILE A 91 4.15 -3.10 -6.34
C ILE A 91 3.54 -2.15 -5.31
N TRP A 92 4.35 -1.27 -4.73
CA TRP A 92 3.90 -0.35 -3.69
C TRP A 92 3.26 0.90 -4.26
N ASP A 93 2.01 1.16 -3.86
CA ASP A 93 1.33 2.43 -4.02
C ASP A 93 1.53 3.28 -2.77
N LEU A 94 2.23 4.40 -2.92
CA LEU A 94 2.56 5.27 -1.80
C LEU A 94 1.42 6.23 -1.42
N CYS A 95 0.47 6.48 -2.31
CA CYS A 95 -0.63 7.42 -2.07
C CYS A 95 -1.85 7.05 -2.91
N HIS A 96 -2.77 6.31 -2.28
CA HIS A 96 -4.03 5.93 -2.90
C HIS A 96 -5.21 6.68 -2.27
N TYR A 97 -5.44 7.90 -2.77
CA TYR A 97 -6.49 8.83 -2.35
C TYR A 97 -6.46 9.28 -0.87
N GLY A 98 -5.46 8.85 -0.09
CA GLY A 98 -5.28 9.27 1.29
C GLY A 98 -3.95 9.98 1.52
N TYR A 99 -4.02 11.08 2.25
CA TYR A 99 -2.91 11.83 2.82
C TYR A 99 -3.26 12.26 4.26
N PRO A 100 -2.29 12.66 5.10
CA PRO A 100 -2.54 13.11 6.47
C PRO A 100 -3.61 14.22 6.56
N ASP A 101 -4.39 14.25 7.65
CA ASP A 101 -5.53 15.19 7.79
C ASP A 101 -5.11 16.67 7.78
N ASP A 102 -3.87 16.95 8.15
CA ASP A 102 -3.27 18.28 8.18
C ASP A 102 -2.61 18.66 6.84
N CYS A 103 -2.71 17.81 5.81
CA CYS A 103 -2.23 18.09 4.46
C CYS A 103 -3.34 18.62 3.55
N ASP A 104 -2.99 19.59 2.70
CA ASP A 104 -3.79 20.03 1.56
C ASP A 104 -2.96 19.83 0.28
N PRO A 105 -3.41 19.02 -0.71
CA PRO A 105 -2.73 18.82 -1.99
C PRO A 105 -2.43 20.09 -2.79
N PHE A 106 -3.13 21.19 -2.50
CA PHE A 106 -2.95 22.47 -3.17
C PHE A 106 -2.06 23.45 -2.39
N ALA A 107 -1.60 23.10 -1.19
CA ALA A 107 -0.71 23.93 -0.39
C ALA A 107 0.78 23.71 -0.78
N ASP A 108 1.58 24.78 -0.67
CA ASP A 108 2.99 24.81 -1.11
C ASP A 108 3.87 23.71 -0.47
N GLY A 109 3.54 23.22 0.74
CA GLY A 109 4.31 22.21 1.47
C GLY A 109 3.93 20.75 1.17
N PHE A 110 2.88 20.49 0.40
CA PHE A 110 2.39 19.11 0.18
C PHE A 110 3.41 18.24 -0.54
N ALA A 111 3.98 18.75 -1.63
CA ALA A 111 4.92 18.00 -2.45
C ALA A 111 6.22 17.67 -1.68
N GLU A 112 6.68 18.60 -0.83
CA GLU A 112 7.85 18.41 0.01
C GLU A 112 7.59 17.33 1.06
N ARG A 113 6.45 17.40 1.77
CA ARG A 113 6.08 16.38 2.75
C ARG A 113 5.88 15.01 2.12
N PHE A 114 5.24 14.95 0.95
CA PHE A 114 5.10 13.70 0.20
C PHE A 114 6.46 13.11 -0.20
N ALA A 115 7.40 13.95 -0.64
CA ALA A 115 8.74 13.52 -1.00
C ALA A 115 9.53 13.01 0.21
N ASP A 116 9.40 13.65 1.38
CA ASP A 116 10.03 13.19 2.62
C ASP A 116 9.49 11.82 3.05
N TYR A 117 8.18 11.65 3.00
CA TYR A 117 7.52 10.36 3.22
C TYR A 117 8.00 9.29 2.23
N ALA A 118 8.02 9.61 0.94
CA ALA A 118 8.45 8.69 -0.11
C ALA A 118 9.93 8.27 0.01
N ARG A 119 10.78 9.11 0.61
CA ARG A 119 12.18 8.74 0.92
C ARG A 119 12.32 7.87 2.16
N ALA A 120 11.39 7.99 3.09
CA ALA A 120 11.37 7.22 4.33
C ALA A 120 10.78 5.81 4.14
N THR A 121 10.03 5.59 3.06
CA THR A 121 9.43 4.31 2.66
C THR A 121 10.42 3.46 1.88
#